data_AF-A0A9R0XS99-F1
#
_entry.id   AF-A0A9R0XS99-F1
#
_cell.length_a   1.000
_cell.length_b   1.000
_cell.length_c   1.000
_cell.angle_alpha   90.00
_cell.angle_beta   90.00
_cell.angle_gamma   90.00
#
_symmetry.space_group_name_H-M   'P 1'
#
loop_
_entity.id
_entity.type
_entity.pdbx_description
1 polymer ?
#
loop_
_entity_poly.entity_id
_entity_poly.type
_entity_poly.pdbx_seq_one_letter_code
_entity_poly.pdbx_strand_id
1 'polypeptide(L)'
;MLQSYRGRGAGQHCQCGNVYLHQLINSNDVNLRVIAMWGTCGDIGKTSAIQEIYDDPKVLKRFGFHAWIRLMHPFNPQEFLRSLVRQFYENSHDEVGKPSFNPQEFLQSLERQFYENSYDYVGKPGKETSVGAVLAKMEKMDQSDLVHVFNALLCSNSYLVIINDLSTIEEWHCIKKYFPDNKKQSRIIVSTQQVEIACLCTEKPYQVSEFKQLSCDQTIYLFHKKFSGTG
;
A
#
# COMPACT_ATOMS: atom_id res chain seq x y z
N MET A 1 -17.67 23.35 -7.07
CA MET A 1 -17.85 22.16 -6.19
C MET A 1 -16.90 22.17 -4.97
N LEU A 2 -16.45 23.33 -4.48
CA LEU A 2 -15.88 23.52 -3.13
C LEU A 2 -16.55 24.68 -2.36
N GLN A 3 -17.39 25.48 -3.03
CA GLN A 3 -18.15 26.57 -2.38
C GLN A 3 -19.48 26.13 -1.76
N SER A 4 -19.89 24.87 -1.91
CA SER A 4 -21.11 24.33 -1.28
C SER A 4 -20.94 23.97 0.20
N TYR A 5 -19.73 24.08 0.78
CA TYR A 5 -19.51 23.85 2.21
C TYR A 5 -19.82 25.07 3.10
N ARG A 6 -20.48 26.11 2.56
CA ARG A 6 -20.96 27.27 3.32
C ARG A 6 -22.47 27.45 3.10
N GLY A 7 -23.30 26.59 3.69
CA GLY A 7 -24.76 26.80 3.68
C GLY A 7 -25.62 25.66 4.22
N ARG A 8 -25.93 25.72 5.52
CA ARG A 8 -27.11 25.17 6.25
C ARG A 8 -27.54 23.71 5.98
N GLY A 9 -27.04 22.83 6.84
CA GLY A 9 -27.61 21.52 7.20
C GLY A 9 -26.86 21.01 8.45
N ALA A 10 -27.59 20.62 9.49
CA ALA A 10 -27.07 20.43 10.84
C ALA A 10 -25.98 19.35 10.98
N GLY A 11 -24.88 19.70 11.66
CA GLY A 11 -24.23 18.80 12.61
C GLY A 11 -23.16 17.82 12.12
N GLN A 12 -22.11 18.27 11.42
CA GLN A 12 -20.77 17.71 11.68
C GLN A 12 -19.67 18.70 11.30
N HIS A 13 -18.99 19.18 12.34
CA HIS A 13 -17.91 20.15 12.28
C HIS A 13 -16.69 19.49 11.61
N CYS A 14 -16.45 19.76 10.33
CA CYS A 14 -15.18 19.42 9.67
C CYS A 14 -14.10 20.36 10.20
N GLN A 15 -13.41 19.95 11.26
CA GLN A 15 -12.24 20.66 11.75
C GLN A 15 -11.05 20.34 10.84
N CYS A 16 -10.59 21.33 10.08
CA CYS A 16 -9.35 21.26 9.30
C CYS A 16 -8.16 21.35 10.27
N GLY A 17 -7.61 20.21 10.66
CA GLY A 17 -6.35 20.14 11.39
C GLY A 17 -5.19 20.09 10.40
N ASN A 18 -4.13 20.86 10.65
CA ASN A 18 -2.87 20.65 9.96
C ASN A 18 -2.31 19.29 10.41
N VAL A 19 -2.32 18.30 9.53
CA VAL A 19 -1.72 16.98 9.80
C VAL A 19 -0.73 16.69 8.68
N TYR A 20 0.53 16.45 9.07
CA TYR A 20 1.56 16.05 8.12
C TYR A 20 1.35 14.58 7.75
N LEU A 21 1.42 14.24 6.46
CA LEU A 21 1.33 12.85 5.99
C LEU A 21 2.29 11.91 6.75
N HIS A 22 3.47 12.42 7.11
CA HIS A 22 4.43 11.75 7.98
C HIS A 22 3.86 11.29 9.33
N GLN A 23 2.96 12.07 9.97
CA GLN A 23 2.32 11.70 11.23
C GLN A 23 1.31 10.56 11.05
N LEU A 24 0.57 10.54 9.94
CA LEU A 24 -0.40 9.48 9.65
C LEU A 24 0.29 8.14 9.40
N ILE A 25 1.37 8.17 8.61
CA ILE A 25 2.20 7.00 8.30
C ILE A 25 2.87 6.50 9.60
N ASN A 26 3.47 7.41 10.37
CA ASN A 26 4.21 7.06 11.59
C ASN A 26 3.36 6.89 12.86
N SER A 27 2.04 6.90 12.75
CA SER A 27 1.20 6.63 13.91
C SER A 27 1.38 5.21 14.43
N ASN A 28 1.28 5.02 15.76
CA ASN A 28 1.44 3.71 16.41
C ASN A 28 0.19 2.82 16.34
N ASP A 29 -0.81 3.19 15.55
CA ASP A 29 -2.02 2.40 15.34
C ASP A 29 -1.67 1.06 14.69
N VAL A 30 -1.98 -0.03 15.40
CA VAL A 30 -1.74 -1.41 14.96
C VAL A 30 -2.61 -1.80 13.77
N ASN A 31 -3.77 -1.17 13.59
CA ASN A 31 -4.67 -1.49 12.50
C ASN A 31 -4.12 -1.03 11.14
N LEU A 32 -4.54 -1.72 10.09
CA LEU A 32 -4.39 -1.23 8.72
C LEU A 32 -5.04 0.15 8.57
N ARG A 33 -4.28 1.11 8.03
CA ARG A 33 -4.79 2.44 7.70
C ARG A 33 -4.67 2.74 6.22
N VAL A 34 -5.77 3.23 5.66
CA VAL A 34 -5.83 3.78 4.31
C VAL A 34 -5.80 5.31 4.41
N ILE A 35 -4.92 5.94 3.64
CA ILE A 35 -4.78 7.39 3.52
C ILE A 35 -4.98 7.71 2.05
N ALA A 36 -6.04 8.43 1.70
CA ALA A 36 -6.27 8.84 0.32
C ALA A 36 -5.87 10.30 0.11
N MET A 37 -5.14 10.56 -0.96
CA MET A 37 -4.62 11.85 -1.36
C MET A 37 -5.37 12.34 -2.59
N TRP A 38 -5.91 13.54 -2.49
CA TRP A 38 -6.59 14.22 -3.58
C TRP A 38 -6.02 15.63 -3.76
N GLY A 39 -5.94 16.11 -4.99
CA GLY A 39 -5.45 17.45 -5.28
C GLY A 39 -5.94 17.93 -6.64
N THR A 40 -6.12 19.24 -6.76
CA THR A 40 -6.65 19.89 -7.98
C THR A 40 -5.59 20.15 -9.06
N CYS A 41 -4.32 20.05 -8.71
CA CYS A 41 -3.22 20.05 -9.68
C CYS A 41 -2.95 18.62 -10.16
N GLY A 42 -2.39 18.46 -11.36
CA GLY A 42 -2.13 17.16 -11.99
C GLY A 42 -1.30 16.20 -11.13
N ASP A 43 -0.95 15.02 -11.66
CA ASP A 43 -0.37 13.93 -10.85
C ASP A 43 1.02 14.23 -10.29
N ILE A 44 1.69 15.25 -10.82
CA ILE A 44 3.06 15.65 -10.45
C ILE A 44 3.17 16.07 -8.99
N GLY A 45 2.27 16.92 -8.48
CA GLY A 45 2.34 17.42 -7.10
C GLY A 45 2.07 16.33 -6.06
N LYS A 46 1.05 15.50 -6.32
CA LYS A 46 0.66 14.37 -5.45
C LYS A 46 1.79 13.33 -5.36
N THR A 47 2.35 12.95 -6.50
CA THR A 47 3.45 11.98 -6.59
C THR A 47 4.69 12.49 -5.87
N SER A 48 5.07 13.76 -6.08
CA SER A 48 6.25 14.36 -5.44
C SER A 48 6.13 14.40 -3.91
N ALA A 49 4.95 14.76 -3.39
CA ALA A 49 4.69 14.79 -1.94
C ALA A 49 4.77 13.39 -1.29
N ILE A 50 4.29 12.36 -1.98
CA ILE A 50 4.43 10.97 -1.52
C ILE A 50 5.90 10.55 -1.58
N GLN A 51 6.60 10.93 -2.65
CA GLN A 51 8.00 10.55 -2.89
C GLN A 51 8.93 11.04 -1.80
N GLU A 52 8.81 12.30 -1.40
CA GLU A 52 9.59 12.88 -0.30
C GLU A 52 9.51 12.04 0.99
N ILE A 53 8.38 11.38 1.22
CA ILE A 53 8.16 10.58 2.43
C ILE A 53 8.57 9.13 2.23
N TYR A 54 8.32 8.57 1.05
CA TYR A 54 8.74 7.21 0.73
C TYR A 54 10.26 7.08 0.70
N ASP A 55 10.96 8.13 0.29
CA ASP A 55 12.42 8.16 0.24
C ASP A 55 13.06 8.39 1.64
N ASP A 56 12.26 8.65 2.69
CA ASP A 56 12.77 8.77 4.07
C ASP A 56 13.16 7.38 4.62
N PRO A 57 14.45 7.14 4.93
CA PRO A 57 14.91 5.87 5.47
C PRO A 57 14.23 5.49 6.79
N LYS A 58 13.78 6.46 7.60
CA LYS A 58 13.05 6.19 8.85
C LYS A 58 11.68 5.59 8.59
N VAL A 59 11.02 6.03 7.51
CA VAL A 59 9.72 5.50 7.08
C VAL A 59 9.92 4.09 6.56
N LEU A 60 10.86 3.88 5.62
CA LEU A 60 11.12 2.55 5.05
C LEU A 60 11.51 1.53 6.13
N LYS A 61 12.41 1.89 7.06
CA LYS A 61 12.87 0.99 8.14
C LYS A 61 11.78 0.47 9.06
N ARG A 62 10.61 1.13 9.11
CA ARG A 62 9.47 0.76 9.95
C ARG A 62 8.66 -0.39 9.35
N PHE A 63 8.62 -0.50 8.03
CA PHE A 63 7.80 -1.47 7.33
C PHE A 63 8.67 -2.63 6.84
N GLY A 64 8.22 -3.87 7.04
CA GLY A 64 8.94 -5.05 6.52
C GLY A 64 8.85 -5.14 5.00
N PHE A 65 7.77 -4.60 4.43
CA PHE A 65 7.57 -4.50 2.99
C PHE A 65 7.16 -3.09 2.58
N HIS A 66 7.65 -2.67 1.43
CA HIS A 66 7.27 -1.40 0.84
C HIS A 66 7.18 -1.54 -0.67
N ALA A 67 6.16 -0.94 -1.27
CA ALA A 67 5.97 -0.92 -2.72
C ALA A 67 5.29 0.38 -3.17
N TRP A 68 5.64 0.78 -4.37
CA TRP A 68 5.05 1.88 -5.12
C TRP A 68 4.50 1.37 -6.44
N ILE A 69 3.18 1.37 -6.58
CA ILE A 69 2.50 0.90 -7.77
C ILE A 69 1.76 2.05 -8.44
N ARG A 70 2.02 2.25 -9.73
CA ARG A 70 1.16 3.05 -10.60
C ARG A 70 0.14 2.13 -11.25
N LEU A 71 -1.15 2.43 -11.10
CA LEU A 71 -2.19 1.61 -11.72
C LEU A 71 -2.23 1.85 -13.24
N MET A 72 -2.04 0.77 -13.98
CA MET A 72 -2.13 0.74 -15.43
C MET A 72 -3.59 0.50 -15.83
N HIS A 73 -4.02 1.13 -16.93
CA HIS A 73 -5.38 1.01 -17.46
C HIS A 73 -5.36 0.33 -18.83
N PRO A 74 -6.24 -0.66 -19.07
CA PRO A 74 -7.22 -1.22 -18.13
C PRO A 74 -6.56 -1.97 -16.97
N PHE A 75 -7.19 -1.93 -15.78
CA PHE A 75 -6.66 -2.55 -14.57
C PHE A 75 -6.53 -4.08 -14.74
N ASN A 76 -5.34 -4.60 -14.44
CA ASN A 76 -5.05 -6.03 -14.44
C ASN A 76 -4.63 -6.49 -13.03
N PRO A 77 -5.48 -7.25 -12.32
CA PRO A 77 -5.18 -7.71 -10.96
C PRO A 77 -3.94 -8.62 -10.86
N GLN A 78 -3.67 -9.42 -11.89
CA GLN A 78 -2.53 -10.35 -11.89
C GLN A 78 -1.20 -9.58 -12.01
N GLU A 79 -1.13 -8.60 -12.92
CA GLU A 79 0.03 -7.72 -13.07
C GLU A 79 0.23 -6.82 -11.84
N PHE A 80 -0.85 -6.38 -11.21
CA PHE A 80 -0.81 -5.65 -9.95
C PHE A 80 -0.14 -6.49 -8.83
N LEU A 81 -0.60 -7.73 -8.63
CA LEU A 81 -0.03 -8.63 -7.63
C LEU A 81 1.43 -8.97 -7.92
N ARG A 82 1.76 -9.27 -9.19
CA ARG A 82 3.16 -9.53 -9.61
C ARG A 82 4.06 -8.34 -9.30
N SER A 83 3.59 -7.12 -9.59
CA SER A 83 4.35 -5.90 -9.32
C SER A 83 4.59 -5.69 -7.83
N LEU A 84 3.60 -5.98 -6.98
CA LEU A 84 3.77 -5.89 -5.53
C LEU A 84 4.77 -6.91 -4.99
N VAL A 85 4.62 -8.19 -5.34
CA VAL A 85 5.51 -9.24 -4.84
C VAL A 85 6.94 -9.00 -5.31
N ARG A 86 7.13 -8.56 -6.57
CA ARG A 86 8.44 -8.16 -7.09
C ARG A 86 9.07 -7.05 -6.26
N GLN A 87 8.34 -5.96 -6.01
CA GLN A 87 8.89 -4.83 -5.23
C GLN A 87 9.13 -5.17 -3.76
N PHE A 88 8.29 -6.00 -3.16
CA PHE A 88 8.52 -6.50 -1.80
C PHE A 88 9.82 -7.29 -1.72
N TYR A 89 10.12 -8.09 -2.74
CA TYR A 89 11.37 -8.82 -2.82
C TYR A 89 12.56 -7.87 -3.03
N GLU A 90 12.51 -7.02 -4.06
CA GLU A 90 13.59 -6.08 -4.40
C GLU A 90 13.94 -5.17 -3.23
N ASN A 91 12.92 -4.59 -2.58
CA ASN A 91 13.12 -3.64 -1.48
C ASN A 91 13.49 -4.31 -0.15
N SER A 92 13.46 -5.64 -0.06
CA SER A 92 13.84 -6.37 1.15
C SER A 92 15.35 -6.71 1.23
N HIS A 93 16.09 -6.55 0.12
CA HIS A 93 17.51 -6.93 0.03
C HIS A 93 18.49 -5.87 0.53
N ASP A 94 18.03 -4.65 0.80
CA ASP A 94 18.93 -3.50 0.99
C ASP A 94 19.40 -3.23 2.44
N GLU A 95 19.03 -4.03 3.45
CA GLU A 95 19.47 -3.80 4.83
C GLU A 95 20.38 -4.90 5.39
N VAL A 96 21.69 -4.76 5.17
CA VAL A 96 22.74 -5.47 5.93
C VAL A 96 22.51 -5.23 7.43
N GLY A 97 22.06 -6.26 8.14
CA GLY A 97 22.09 -6.30 9.61
C GLY A 97 20.75 -6.34 10.36
N LYS A 98 19.60 -6.55 9.70
CA LYS A 98 18.35 -6.90 10.41
C LYS A 98 18.12 -8.42 10.45
N PRO A 99 17.91 -9.03 11.63
CA PRO A 99 17.68 -10.47 11.77
C PRO A 99 16.21 -10.92 11.52
N SER A 100 15.35 -10.10 10.89
CA SER A 100 13.90 -10.39 10.81
C SER A 100 13.37 -10.81 9.44
N PHE A 101 14.10 -10.58 8.36
CA PHE A 101 13.69 -11.02 7.03
C PHE A 101 14.87 -11.64 6.31
N ASN A 102 14.83 -12.97 6.14
CA ASN A 102 15.80 -13.67 5.33
C ASN A 102 15.17 -13.91 3.94
N PRO A 103 15.64 -13.24 2.87
CA PRO A 103 15.17 -13.48 1.51
C PRO A 103 15.24 -14.96 1.12
N GLN A 104 16.21 -15.73 1.64
CA GLN A 104 16.32 -17.17 1.39
C GLN A 104 15.27 -17.98 2.13
N GLU A 105 14.88 -17.63 3.36
CA GLU A 105 13.72 -18.24 4.03
C GLU A 105 12.42 -17.86 3.33
N PHE A 106 12.32 -16.64 2.80
CA PHE A 106 11.21 -16.23 1.96
C PHE A 106 11.13 -17.09 0.69
N LEU A 107 12.25 -17.28 0.00
CA LEU A 107 12.34 -18.17 -1.17
C LEU A 107 12.03 -19.63 -0.82
N GLN A 108 12.52 -20.12 0.32
CA GLN A 108 12.20 -21.47 0.81
C GLN A 108 10.73 -21.61 1.21
N SER A 109 10.12 -20.58 1.79
CA SER A 109 8.69 -20.58 2.14
C SER A 109 7.84 -20.59 0.87
N LEU A 110 8.23 -19.82 -0.14
CA LEU A 110 7.62 -19.87 -1.47
C LEU A 110 7.78 -21.27 -2.08
N GLU A 111 9.00 -21.81 -2.14
CA GLU A 111 9.30 -23.15 -2.65
C GLU A 111 8.57 -24.27 -1.93
N ARG A 112 8.45 -24.19 -0.60
CA ARG A 112 7.74 -25.17 0.21
C ARG A 112 6.24 -25.16 -0.08
N GLN A 113 5.65 -23.97 -0.24
CA GLN A 113 4.25 -23.84 -0.69
C GLN A 113 4.05 -24.35 -2.12
N PHE A 114 5.08 -24.30 -2.98
CA PHE A 114 5.02 -24.93 -4.31
C PHE A 114 5.14 -26.46 -4.27
N TYR A 115 5.82 -27.05 -3.28
CA TYR A 115 5.96 -28.51 -3.14
C TYR A 115 4.68 -29.21 -2.69
N GLU A 116 3.80 -28.53 -1.94
CA GLU A 116 2.52 -29.12 -1.49
C GLU A 116 1.45 -29.16 -2.60
N ASN A 117 1.59 -28.35 -3.66
CA ASN A 117 0.59 -28.22 -4.73
C ASN A 117 0.93 -28.99 -6.03
N SER A 118 2.09 -29.64 -6.13
CA SER A 118 2.44 -30.47 -7.29
C SER A 118 2.68 -31.92 -6.89
N TYR A 119 1.66 -32.76 -6.98
CA TYR A 119 1.87 -34.20 -7.13
C TYR A 119 2.53 -34.45 -8.49
N ASP A 120 3.87 -34.41 -8.52
CA ASP A 120 4.79 -35.31 -9.23
C ASP A 120 6.16 -34.63 -9.44
N TYR A 121 7.22 -35.45 -9.40
CA TYR A 121 8.66 -35.19 -9.47
C TYR A 121 9.49 -35.10 -8.18
N VAL A 122 10.27 -36.16 -7.99
CA VAL A 122 11.44 -36.29 -7.12
C VAL A 122 12.57 -35.36 -7.60
N GLY A 123 12.85 -34.29 -6.85
CA GLY A 123 13.95 -33.34 -7.11
C GLY A 123 14.61 -32.89 -5.81
N LYS A 124 15.95 -32.89 -5.77
CA LYS A 124 16.79 -32.72 -4.57
C LYS A 124 16.73 -31.31 -3.96
N PRO A 125 16.86 -31.16 -2.63
CA PRO A 125 17.06 -29.86 -2.00
C PRO A 125 18.51 -29.41 -2.19
N GLY A 126 18.73 -28.14 -2.57
CA GLY A 126 20.05 -27.51 -2.48
C GLY A 126 20.62 -26.86 -3.74
N LYS A 127 19.82 -26.12 -4.52
CA LYS A 127 20.39 -25.11 -5.42
C LYS A 127 19.89 -23.73 -5.02
N GLU A 128 20.80 -22.79 -4.87
CA GLU A 128 20.51 -21.38 -4.66
C GLU A 128 19.59 -20.89 -5.80
N THR A 129 18.34 -20.63 -5.46
CA THR A 129 17.35 -20.11 -6.41
C THR A 129 17.63 -18.64 -6.63
N SER A 130 18.15 -18.29 -7.80
CA SER A 130 18.43 -16.90 -8.17
C SER A 130 17.14 -16.08 -8.23
N VAL A 131 17.25 -14.77 -7.98
CA VAL A 131 16.13 -13.81 -8.09
C VAL A 131 15.37 -13.99 -9.42
N GLY A 132 16.11 -14.15 -10.52
CA GLY A 132 15.55 -14.37 -11.85
C GLY A 132 14.73 -15.66 -11.97
N ALA A 133 15.11 -16.74 -11.29
CA ALA A 133 14.36 -18.00 -11.30
C ALA A 133 13.02 -17.87 -10.56
N VAL A 134 12.99 -17.09 -9.47
CA VAL A 134 11.78 -16.83 -8.68
C VAL A 134 10.78 -16.00 -9.47
N LEU A 135 11.26 -14.90 -10.08
CA LEU A 135 10.45 -14.05 -10.94
C LEU A 135 9.89 -14.85 -12.13
N ALA A 136 10.72 -15.66 -12.80
CA ALA A 136 10.28 -16.52 -13.90
C ALA A 136 9.27 -17.58 -13.45
N LYS A 137 9.35 -18.07 -12.20
CA LYS A 137 8.35 -18.98 -11.64
C LYS A 137 7.03 -18.23 -11.37
N MET A 138 7.10 -17.01 -10.82
CA MET A 138 5.93 -16.16 -10.57
C MET A 138 5.20 -15.75 -11.85
N GLU A 139 5.92 -15.55 -12.95
CA GLU A 139 5.32 -15.30 -14.26
C GLU A 139 4.42 -16.46 -14.72
N LYS A 140 4.75 -17.69 -14.33
CA LYS A 140 3.98 -18.89 -14.70
C LYS A 140 2.81 -19.20 -13.77
N MET A 141 2.70 -18.51 -12.63
CA MET A 141 1.63 -18.76 -11.66
C MET A 141 0.29 -18.22 -12.16
N ASP A 142 -0.75 -18.98 -11.86
CA ASP A 142 -2.10 -18.50 -12.00
C ASP A 142 -2.43 -17.47 -10.90
N GLN A 143 -3.61 -16.87 -11.00
CA GLN A 143 -4.02 -15.82 -10.08
C GLN A 143 -4.27 -16.34 -8.65
N SER A 144 -4.77 -17.57 -8.51
CA SER A 144 -5.10 -18.15 -7.20
C SER A 144 -3.83 -18.37 -6.39
N ASP A 145 -2.81 -18.95 -7.03
CA ASP A 145 -1.49 -19.19 -6.44
C ASP A 145 -0.82 -17.87 -6.03
N LEU A 146 -0.87 -16.84 -6.90
CA LEU A 146 -0.33 -15.52 -6.60
C LEU A 146 -1.02 -14.87 -5.40
N VAL A 147 -2.34 -14.99 -5.30
CA VAL A 147 -3.11 -14.46 -4.16
C VAL A 147 -2.73 -15.19 -2.87
N HIS A 148 -2.60 -16.51 -2.91
CA HIS A 148 -2.19 -17.31 -1.75
C HIS A 148 -0.82 -16.87 -1.22
N VAL A 149 0.16 -16.78 -2.12
CA VAL A 149 1.51 -16.30 -1.81
C VAL A 149 1.50 -14.88 -1.24
N PHE A 150 0.79 -13.97 -1.89
CA PHE A 150 0.69 -12.58 -1.47
C PHE A 150 0.06 -12.44 -0.08
N ASN A 151 -0.99 -13.19 0.21
CA ASN A 151 -1.64 -13.17 1.52
C ASN A 151 -0.71 -13.71 2.62
N ALA A 152 0.02 -14.80 2.36
CA ALA A 152 0.99 -15.33 3.31
C ALA A 152 2.07 -14.29 3.66
N LEU A 153 2.53 -13.54 2.65
CA LEU A 153 3.48 -12.45 2.83
C LEU A 153 2.94 -11.35 3.73
N LEU A 154 1.76 -10.82 3.40
CA LEU A 154 1.18 -9.71 4.15
C LEU A 154 0.80 -10.10 5.58
N CYS A 155 0.46 -11.36 5.85
CA CYS A 155 0.18 -11.81 7.22
C CYS A 155 1.43 -11.79 8.12
N SER A 156 2.63 -11.99 7.54
CA SER A 156 3.88 -12.11 8.31
C SER A 156 4.55 -10.77 8.62
N ASN A 157 4.33 -9.72 7.82
CA ASN A 157 5.09 -8.46 7.94
C ASN A 157 4.20 -7.21 7.87
N SER A 158 4.69 -6.11 8.45
CA SER A 158 4.11 -4.78 8.23
C SER A 158 4.41 -4.32 6.81
N TYR A 159 3.47 -3.59 6.20
CA TYR A 159 3.64 -3.12 4.82
C TYR A 159 3.25 -1.65 4.63
N LEU A 160 3.97 -0.96 3.75
CA LEU A 160 3.63 0.36 3.22
C LEU A 160 3.44 0.24 1.70
N VAL A 161 2.21 0.38 1.22
CA VAL A 161 1.92 0.33 -0.22
C VAL A 161 1.37 1.66 -0.70
N ILE A 162 2.02 2.22 -1.71
CA ILE A 162 1.56 3.40 -2.44
C ILE A 162 0.87 2.94 -3.72
N ILE A 163 -0.34 3.42 -3.95
CA ILE A 163 -1.13 3.16 -5.15
C ILE A 163 -1.42 4.51 -5.80
N ASN A 164 -0.75 4.75 -6.93
CA ASN A 164 -0.91 5.96 -7.71
C ASN A 164 -1.95 5.79 -8.81
N ASP A 165 -2.63 6.89 -9.10
CA ASP A 165 -3.55 7.07 -10.21
C ASP A 165 -4.75 6.10 -10.18
N LEU A 166 -5.38 5.96 -9.00
CA LEU A 166 -6.63 5.20 -8.86
C LEU A 166 -7.79 5.94 -9.55
N SER A 167 -8.43 5.29 -10.52
CA SER A 167 -9.43 5.91 -11.39
C SER A 167 -10.87 5.53 -11.05
N THR A 168 -11.11 4.40 -10.40
CA THR A 168 -12.47 3.95 -10.06
C THR A 168 -12.55 3.36 -8.66
N ILE A 169 -13.74 3.37 -8.07
CA ILE A 169 -13.94 2.74 -6.76
C ILE A 169 -14.02 1.22 -6.86
N GLU A 170 -14.41 0.69 -8.02
CA GLU A 170 -14.44 -0.73 -8.33
C GLU A 170 -13.03 -1.33 -8.30
N GLU A 171 -12.05 -0.61 -8.87
CA GLU A 171 -10.62 -0.96 -8.77
C GLU A 171 -10.19 -1.04 -7.30
N TRP A 172 -10.53 -0.03 -6.49
CA TRP A 172 -10.20 -0.03 -5.07
C TRP A 172 -10.84 -1.21 -4.33
N HIS A 173 -12.12 -1.50 -4.58
CA HIS A 173 -12.79 -2.64 -3.97
C HIS A 173 -12.16 -3.97 -4.37
N CYS A 174 -11.60 -4.08 -5.58
CA CYS A 174 -10.85 -5.25 -6.00
C CYS A 174 -9.50 -5.32 -5.26
N ILE A 175 -8.73 -4.24 -5.31
CA ILE A 175 -7.41 -4.10 -4.69
C ILE A 175 -7.45 -4.37 -3.20
N LYS A 176 -8.41 -3.77 -2.48
CA LYS A 176 -8.54 -3.86 -1.03
C LYS A 176 -8.69 -5.30 -0.53
N LYS A 177 -9.27 -6.20 -1.33
CA LYS A 177 -9.44 -7.62 -0.98
C LYS A 177 -8.10 -8.34 -0.78
N TYR A 178 -7.03 -7.85 -1.39
CA TYR A 178 -5.70 -8.45 -1.25
C TYR A 178 -4.99 -8.03 0.03
N PHE A 179 -5.45 -6.97 0.72
CA PHE A 179 -4.75 -6.39 1.87
C PHE A 179 -5.42 -6.76 3.20
N PRO A 180 -4.89 -7.73 3.96
CA PRO A 180 -5.42 -8.08 5.27
C PRO A 180 -5.05 -7.03 6.32
N ASP A 181 -5.96 -6.78 7.27
CA ASP A 181 -5.63 -6.09 8.51
C ASP A 181 -4.92 -7.05 9.48
N ASN A 182 -3.61 -7.17 9.29
CA ASN A 182 -2.73 -8.07 10.03
C ASN A 182 -2.35 -7.56 11.44
N LYS A 183 -2.89 -6.41 11.87
CA LYS A 183 -2.54 -5.72 13.13
C LYS A 183 -1.05 -5.39 13.28
N LYS A 184 -0.31 -5.23 12.17
CA LYS A 184 1.13 -4.92 12.14
C LYS A 184 1.40 -3.48 11.69
N GLN A 185 0.51 -2.55 12.00
CA GLN A 185 0.65 -1.12 11.68
C GLN A 185 0.76 -0.82 10.17
N SER A 186 0.24 -1.69 9.31
CA SER A 186 0.33 -1.51 7.86
C SER A 186 -0.38 -0.25 7.37
N ARG A 187 0.13 0.32 6.28
CA ARG A 187 -0.35 1.57 5.68
C ARG A 187 -0.55 1.38 4.17
N ILE A 188 -1.65 1.92 3.66
CA ILE A 188 -1.89 2.06 2.23
C ILE A 188 -2.11 3.54 1.94
N ILE A 189 -1.35 4.09 0.99
CA ILE A 189 -1.52 5.44 0.49
C ILE A 189 -2.11 5.33 -0.91
N VAL A 190 -3.21 6.02 -1.16
CA VAL A 190 -3.89 6.04 -2.47
C VAL A 190 -3.84 7.46 -3.01
N SER A 191 -3.35 7.66 -4.22
CA SER A 191 -3.47 8.93 -4.94
C SER A 191 -4.57 8.81 -5.98
N THR A 192 -5.48 9.79 -6.02
CA THR A 192 -6.55 9.89 -7.02
C THR A 192 -6.85 11.34 -7.39
N GLN A 193 -7.34 11.55 -8.61
CA GLN A 193 -7.84 12.86 -9.06
C GLN A 193 -9.32 13.08 -8.68
N GLN A 194 -10.02 12.04 -8.21
CA GLN A 194 -11.45 12.10 -7.92
C GLN A 194 -11.70 12.15 -6.41
N VAL A 195 -12.29 13.26 -5.95
CA VAL A 195 -12.57 13.48 -4.52
C VAL A 195 -13.50 12.41 -3.94
N GLU A 196 -14.45 11.92 -4.73
CA GLU A 196 -15.41 10.88 -4.33
C GLU A 196 -14.70 9.56 -4.03
N ILE A 197 -13.74 9.17 -4.87
CA ILE A 197 -12.90 7.99 -4.65
C ILE A 197 -12.09 8.14 -3.37
N ALA A 198 -11.44 9.30 -3.16
CA ALA A 198 -10.65 9.54 -1.96
C ALA A 198 -11.49 9.41 -0.66
N CYS A 199 -12.72 9.90 -0.67
CA CYS A 199 -13.65 9.74 0.44
C CYS A 199 -14.01 8.27 0.68
N LEU A 200 -14.36 7.54 -0.38
CA LEU A 200 -14.84 6.16 -0.29
C LEU A 200 -13.73 5.18 0.11
N CYS A 201 -12.47 5.42 -0.30
CA CYS A 201 -11.35 4.55 0.03
C CYS A 201 -11.08 4.42 1.54
N THR A 202 -11.36 5.48 2.29
CA THR A 202 -10.96 5.62 3.71
C THR A 202 -12.00 5.10 4.70
N GLU A 203 -13.18 4.73 4.20
CA GLU A 203 -14.35 4.27 4.96
C GLU A 203 -14.84 5.25 6.04
N LYS A 204 -16.15 5.24 6.32
CA LYS A 204 -16.72 6.14 7.35
C LYS A 204 -16.50 5.58 8.77
N PRO A 205 -16.27 6.46 9.77
CA PRO A 205 -16.09 7.90 9.66
C PRO A 205 -14.68 8.27 9.17
N TYR A 206 -14.60 9.19 8.20
CA TYR A 206 -13.32 9.76 7.73
C TYR A 206 -13.12 11.19 8.25
N GLN A 207 -11.87 11.62 8.27
CA GLN A 207 -11.41 12.96 8.56
C GLN A 207 -10.63 13.47 7.36
N VAL A 208 -10.82 14.76 7.04
CA VAL A 208 -10.11 15.45 5.96
C VAL A 208 -9.14 16.44 6.58
N SER A 209 -7.87 16.33 6.21
CA SER A 209 -6.80 17.22 6.65
C SER A 209 -6.19 17.89 5.42
N GLU A 210 -5.95 19.18 5.49
CA GLU A 210 -5.25 19.91 4.43
C GLU A 210 -3.75 19.63 4.51
N PHE A 211 -3.16 19.18 3.41
CA PHE A 211 -1.72 19.02 3.25
C PHE A 211 -1.17 20.21 2.47
N LYS A 212 -0.46 21.09 3.18
CA LYS A 212 0.26 22.21 2.59
C LYS A 212 1.68 21.77 2.28
N GLN A 213 1.97 21.59 0.99
CA GLN A 213 3.33 21.40 0.50
C GLN A 213 4.03 22.77 0.44
N LEU A 214 5.26 22.86 0.94
CA LEU A 214 5.97 24.15 1.12
C LEU A 214 6.39 24.85 -0.18
N SER A 215 6.28 24.18 -1.34
CA SER A 215 6.94 24.60 -2.58
C SER A 215 6.00 24.96 -3.76
N CYS A 216 4.67 24.89 -3.60
CA CYS A 216 3.73 25.27 -4.65
C CYS A 216 2.42 25.79 -4.05
N ASP A 217 1.70 26.67 -4.77
CA ASP A 217 0.31 27.11 -4.49
C ASP A 217 -0.72 25.96 -4.63
N GLN A 218 -0.30 24.73 -4.37
CA GLN A 218 -1.04 23.50 -4.54
C GLN A 218 -1.54 23.01 -3.20
N THR A 219 -2.87 22.98 -3.05
CA THR A 219 -3.51 22.37 -1.88
C THR A 219 -3.81 20.90 -2.18
N ILE A 220 -3.17 20.02 -1.44
CA ILE A 220 -3.50 18.58 -1.43
C ILE A 220 -4.36 18.33 -0.18
N TYR A 221 -5.30 17.42 -0.28
CA TYR A 221 -6.17 17.00 0.81
C TYR A 221 -5.91 15.53 1.12
N LEU A 222 -5.80 15.23 2.42
CA LEU A 222 -5.63 13.89 2.95
C LEU A 222 -6.94 13.45 3.58
N PHE A 223 -7.46 12.32 3.11
CA PHE A 223 -8.58 11.62 3.70
C PHE A 223 -8.01 10.45 4.49
N HIS A 224 -8.49 10.25 5.72
CA HIS A 224 -8.12 9.10 6.52
C HIS A 224 -9.25 8.77 7.50
N LYS A 225 -9.31 7.52 7.97
CA LYS A 225 -10.28 7.16 9.02
C LYS A 225 -10.10 8.04 10.25
N LYS A 226 -11.21 8.52 10.82
CA LYS A 226 -11.23 9.30 12.06
C LYS A 226 -10.90 8.37 13.23
N PHE A 227 -9.98 8.79 14.09
CA PHE A 227 -9.75 8.09 15.35
C PHE A 227 -10.99 8.26 16.25
N SER A 228 -11.68 7.17 16.55
CA SER A 228 -12.54 7.08 17.72
C SER A 228 -11.63 6.84 18.92
N GLY A 229 -11.11 7.92 19.52
CA GLY A 229 -10.48 7.81 20.83
C GLY A 229 -11.53 7.31 21.82
N THR A 230 -11.40 6.07 22.30
CA THR A 230 -12.03 5.66 23.55
C THR A 230 -11.23 6.33 24.66
N GLY A 231 -11.71 7.50 25.10
CA GLY A 231 -11.36 8.07 26.39
C GLY A 231 -12.16 7.40 27.51
#